data_AF-A0AAD6NY72-F1
#
_entry.id   AF-A0AAD6NY72-F1
#
_cell.length_a   1.000
_cell.length_b   1.000
_cell.length_c   1.000
_cell.angle_alpha   90.00
_cell.angle_beta   90.00
_cell.angle_gamma   90.00
#
_symmetry.space_group_name_H-M   'P 1'
#
loop_
_entity.id
_entity.type
_entity.pdbx_description
1 polymer ?
#
loop_
_entity_poly.entity_id
_entity_poly.type
_entity_poly.pdbx_seq_one_letter_code
_entity_poly.pdbx_strand_id
1 'polypeptide(L)'
;MEDLRGSLDAVYDVTIGYKPRCPSLLDNVFGVNPSEVHVHVRRIALGEIPTSEEEVSAWLMNIFQLKDQLLSDFYLQGHFPHQGTEGDLSTVKCLCVVICHLPPTSMFVLSLFCKVAQNIHRRE
;
A
#
# COMPACT_ATOMS: atom_id res chain seq x y z
N MET A 1 -20.50 -3.04 -14.04
CA MET A 1 -19.84 -4.09 -13.21
C MET A 1 -20.03 -5.49 -13.81
N GLU A 2 -20.92 -5.69 -14.79
CA GLU A 2 -21.23 -7.01 -15.36
C GLU A 2 -20.04 -7.66 -16.08
N ASP A 3 -19.24 -6.91 -16.85
CA ASP A 3 -18.15 -7.47 -17.67
C ASP A 3 -16.98 -8.07 -16.86
N LEU A 4 -16.83 -7.68 -15.59
CA LEU A 4 -15.74 -8.12 -14.71
C LEU A 4 -16.16 -9.24 -13.74
N ARG A 5 -17.47 -9.54 -13.64
CA ARG A 5 -17.98 -10.56 -12.71
C ARG A 5 -17.60 -11.99 -13.13
N GLY A 6 -17.40 -12.24 -14.43
CA GLY A 6 -17.04 -13.57 -14.93
C GLY A 6 -15.59 -13.98 -14.68
N SER A 7 -14.72 -13.04 -14.26
CA SER A 7 -13.27 -13.27 -14.12
C SER A 7 -12.72 -12.97 -12.73
N LEU A 8 -13.55 -12.50 -11.81
CA LEU A 8 -13.17 -12.16 -10.44
C LEU A 8 -13.84 -13.13 -9.45
N ASP A 9 -13.16 -13.48 -8.36
CA ASP A 9 -13.73 -14.34 -7.32
C ASP A 9 -14.28 -13.54 -6.12
N ALA A 10 -13.70 -12.37 -5.86
CA ALA A 10 -14.03 -11.52 -4.73
C ALA A 10 -13.57 -10.07 -4.92
N VAL A 11 -14.18 -9.16 -4.17
CA VAL A 11 -13.76 -7.77 -4.01
C VAL A 11 -13.06 -7.63 -2.67
N TYR A 12 -11.87 -7.04 -2.67
CA TYR A 12 -11.16 -6.69 -1.45
C TYR A 12 -11.48 -5.26 -1.07
N ASP A 13 -12.12 -5.11 0.07
CA ASP A 13 -12.40 -3.83 0.67
C ASP A 13 -11.27 -3.44 1.62
N VAL A 14 -10.63 -2.30 1.37
CA VAL A 14 -9.48 -1.81 2.14
C VAL A 14 -9.84 -0.46 2.75
N THR A 15 -9.73 -0.36 4.07
CA THR A 15 -9.91 0.88 4.82
C THR A 15 -8.60 1.22 5.55
N ILE A 16 -8.12 2.45 5.40
CA ILE A 16 -6.83 2.89 5.95
C ILE A 16 -7.07 3.99 6.98
N GLY A 17 -6.59 3.76 8.20
CA GLY A 17 -6.59 4.73 9.28
C GLY A 17 -5.20 5.35 9.45
N TYR A 18 -5.12 6.68 9.43
CA TYR A 18 -3.86 7.42 9.55
C TYR A 18 -3.77 8.11 10.91
N LYS A 19 -2.61 8.02 11.57
CA LYS A 19 -2.31 8.84 12.75
C LYS A 19 -1.11 9.75 12.53
N PRO A 20 -1.13 10.99 13.04
CA PRO A 20 -2.28 11.66 13.68
C PRO A 20 -3.34 12.12 12.68
N ARG A 21 -3.02 12.16 11.39
CA ARG A 21 -3.91 12.60 10.31
C ARG A 21 -3.48 12.01 8.97
N CYS A 22 -4.37 12.07 7.99
CA CYS A 22 -4.05 11.76 6.60
C CYS A 22 -2.87 12.64 6.11
N PRO A 23 -1.85 12.07 5.44
CA PRO A 23 -0.72 12.83 4.95
C PRO A 23 -1.13 13.78 3.83
N SER A 24 -0.61 15.00 3.86
CA SER A 24 -0.62 15.91 2.72
C SER A 24 0.46 15.51 1.70
N LEU A 25 0.43 16.09 0.51
CA LEU A 25 1.49 15.91 -0.48
C LEU A 25 2.87 16.28 0.10
N LEU A 26 2.96 17.38 0.85
CA LEU A 26 4.22 17.78 1.49
C LEU A 26 4.66 16.79 2.56
N ASP A 27 3.71 16.24 3.33
CA ASP A 27 4.04 15.20 4.31
C ASP A 27 4.68 13.97 3.64
N ASN A 28 4.19 13.58 2.46
CA ASN A 28 4.76 12.49 1.67
C ASN A 28 6.14 12.84 1.09
N VAL A 29 6.34 14.08 0.63
CA VAL A 29 7.64 14.52 0.07
C VAL A 29 8.71 14.55 1.15
N PHE A 30 8.38 15.01 2.36
CA PHE A 30 9.32 15.13 3.45
C PHE A 30 9.36 13.91 4.39
N GLY A 31 8.47 12.94 4.19
CA GLY A 31 8.38 11.73 5.02
C GLY A 31 8.04 12.00 6.49
N VAL A 32 7.25 13.03 6.77
CA VAL A 32 6.98 13.51 8.14
C VAL A 32 5.70 12.95 8.76
N ASN A 33 4.69 12.65 7.96
CA ASN A 33 3.45 12.00 8.39
C ASN A 33 3.03 10.98 7.32
N PRO A 34 2.25 9.95 7.68
CA PRO A 34 1.76 9.60 9.03
C PRO A 34 2.82 8.91 9.89
N SER A 35 2.67 8.97 11.21
CA SER A 35 3.51 8.22 12.16
C SER A 35 3.12 6.75 12.25
N GLU A 36 1.83 6.46 12.11
CA GLU A 36 1.27 5.11 12.08
C GLU A 36 0.22 4.99 10.99
N VAL A 37 0.23 3.86 10.29
CA VAL A 37 -0.80 3.47 9.31
C VAL A 37 -1.40 2.17 9.78
N HIS A 38 -2.72 2.17 9.95
CA HIS A 38 -3.48 0.98 10.27
C HIS A 38 -4.28 0.61 9.03
N VAL A 39 -4.26 -0.66 8.64
CA VAL A 39 -4.98 -1.16 7.45
C VAL A 39 -5.97 -2.21 7.89
N HIS A 40 -7.24 -2.00 7.55
CA HIS A 40 -8.30 -2.98 7.71
C HIS A 40 -8.67 -3.52 6.33
N VAL A 41 -8.55 -4.84 6.15
CA VAL A 41 -8.87 -5.52 4.89
C VAL A 41 -10.00 -6.52 5.13
N ARG A 42 -11.04 -6.43 4.30
CA ARG A 42 -12.17 -7.37 4.28
C ARG A 42 -12.30 -7.95 2.87
N ARG A 43 -12.41 -9.28 2.76
CA ARG A 43 -12.76 -9.95 1.51
C ARG A 43 -14.29 -10.06 1.42
N ILE A 44 -14.86 -9.62 0.30
CA ILE A 44 -16.29 -9.71 -0.01
C ILE A 44 -16.42 -10.65 -1.19
N ALA A 45 -17.06 -11.80 -1.00
CA ALA A 45 -17.30 -12.74 -2.10
C ALA A 45 -18.27 -12.12 -3.12
N LEU A 46 -18.08 -12.40 -4.42
CA LEU A 46 -18.98 -11.84 -5.43
C LEU A 46 -20.45 -12.23 -5.24
N GLY A 47 -20.73 -13.41 -4.68
CA GLY A 47 -22.08 -13.84 -4.36
C GLY A 47 -22.78 -13.01 -3.28
N GLU A 48 -22.03 -12.23 -2.50
CA GLU A 48 -22.59 -11.29 -1.51
C GLU A 48 -22.98 -9.94 -2.12
N ILE A 49 -22.57 -9.66 -3.36
CA ILE A 49 -22.82 -8.39 -4.03
C ILE A 49 -24.11 -8.53 -4.86
N PRO A 50 -25.14 -7.69 -4.62
CA PRO A 50 -26.38 -7.73 -5.40
C PRO A 50 -26.15 -7.49 -6.89
N THR A 51 -27.13 -7.87 -7.71
CA THR A 51 -26.99 -7.80 -9.19
C THR A 51 -27.87 -6.71 -9.81
N SER A 52 -29.00 -6.37 -9.18
CA SER A 52 -29.82 -5.22 -9.61
C SER A 52 -29.14 -3.90 -9.22
N GLU A 53 -29.29 -2.89 -10.07
CA GLU A 53 -28.70 -1.56 -9.87
C GLU A 53 -29.20 -0.90 -8.58
N GLU A 54 -30.50 -1.04 -8.28
CA GLU A 54 -31.13 -0.50 -7.08
C GLU A 54 -30.58 -1.16 -5.82
N GLU A 55 -30.45 -2.50 -5.83
CA GLU A 55 -29.90 -3.25 -4.71
C GLU A 55 -28.41 -2.97 -4.50
N VAL A 56 -27.65 -2.80 -5.59
CA VAL A 56 -26.23 -2.41 -5.52
C VAL A 56 -26.07 -1.04 -4.89
N SER A 57 -26.91 -0.07 -5.27
CA SER A 57 -26.89 1.28 -4.68
C SER A 57 -27.14 1.24 -3.17
N ALA A 58 -28.17 0.49 -2.74
CA ALA A 58 -28.47 0.31 -1.32
C ALA A 58 -27.33 -0.39 -0.57
N TRP A 59 -26.74 -1.42 -1.18
CA TRP A 59 -25.60 -2.15 -0.62
C TRP A 59 -24.36 -1.27 -0.48
N LEU A 60 -24.01 -0.48 -1.50
CA LEU A 60 -22.89 0.46 -1.45
C LEU A 60 -23.08 1.51 -0.36
N MET A 61 -24.30 2.04 -0.21
CA MET A 61 -24.62 3.00 0.85
C MET A 61 -24.42 2.39 2.24
N ASN A 62 -24.87 1.15 2.45
CA ASN A 62 -24.67 0.44 3.72
C ASN A 62 -23.18 0.20 4.02
N ILE A 63 -22.40 -0.27 3.03
CA ILE A 63 -20.95 -0.45 3.18
C ILE A 63 -20.26 0.88 3.51
N PHE A 64 -20.68 1.98 2.87
CA PHE A 64 -20.13 3.30 3.15
C PHE A 64 -20.40 3.75 4.60
N GLN A 65 -21.62 3.56 5.09
CA GLN A 65 -21.98 3.87 6.48
C GLN A 65 -21.17 3.04 7.49
N LEU A 66 -20.99 1.74 7.22
CA LEU A 66 -20.18 0.87 8.06
C LEU A 66 -18.72 1.34 8.14
N LYS A 67 -18.14 1.79 7.02
CA LYS A 67 -16.78 2.34 6.98
C LYS A 67 -16.65 3.64 7.76
N ASP A 68 -17.64 4.52 7.65
CA ASP A 68 -17.64 5.79 8.37
C ASP A 68 -17.68 5.58 9.89
N GLN A 69 -18.49 4.63 10.34
CA GLN A 69 -18.49 4.20 11.74
C GLN A 69 -17.16 3.56 12.16
N LEU A 70 -16.62 2.65 11.34
CA LEU A 70 -15.33 2.00 11.60
C LEU A 70 -14.18 3.02 11.74
N LEU A 71 -14.15 4.03 10.88
CA LEU A 71 -13.15 5.11 10.95
C LEU A 71 -13.39 6.01 12.16
N SER A 72 -14.64 6.33 12.48
CA SER A 72 -14.99 7.09 13.68
C SER A 72 -14.50 6.38 14.94
N ASP A 73 -14.77 5.07 15.06
CA ASP A 73 -14.29 4.24 16.17
C ASP A 73 -12.76 4.17 16.18
N PHE A 74 -12.11 4.05 15.01
CA PHE A 74 -10.64 4.08 14.91
C PHE A 74 -10.05 5.39 15.44
N TYR A 75 -10.61 6.55 15.09
CA TYR A 75 -10.10 7.83 15.57
C TYR A 75 -10.35 8.04 17.07
N LEU A 76 -11.37 7.42 17.64
CA LEU A 76 -11.65 7.44 19.08
C LEU A 76 -10.77 6.47 19.87
N GLN A 77 -10.60 5.23 19.39
CA GLN A 77 -9.92 4.14 20.10
C GLN A 77 -8.43 4.02 19.74
N GLY A 78 -8.03 4.61 18.62
CA GLY A 78 -6.67 4.55 18.08
C GLY A 78 -6.30 3.22 17.43
N HIS A 79 -7.22 2.29 17.19
CA HIS A 79 -6.91 1.03 16.51
C HIS A 79 -8.16 0.44 15.87
N PHE A 80 -7.97 -0.40 14.84
CA PHE A 80 -9.07 -1.16 14.27
C PHE A 80 -9.38 -2.40 15.13
N PRO A 81 -10.65 -2.88 15.10
CA PRO A 81 -11.00 -4.15 15.72
C PRO A 81 -10.26 -5.31 15.04
N HIS A 82 -9.83 -6.29 15.84
CA HIS A 82 -9.09 -7.48 15.37
C HIS A 82 -7.79 -7.15 14.63
N GLN A 83 -6.85 -6.47 15.30
CA GLN A 83 -5.51 -6.27 14.75
C GLN A 83 -4.87 -7.62 14.40
N GLY A 84 -4.60 -7.81 13.10
CA GLY A 84 -3.77 -8.91 12.64
C GLY A 84 -2.37 -8.75 13.23
N THR A 85 -1.76 -9.85 13.66
CA THR A 85 -0.35 -9.90 14.08
C THR A 85 0.56 -9.84 12.85
N GLU A 86 0.40 -8.83 11.98
CA GLU A 86 1.46 -8.51 11.03
C GLU A 86 2.55 -7.83 11.85
N GLY A 87 3.52 -8.64 12.26
CA GLY A 87 4.66 -8.18 13.05
C GLY A 87 5.38 -7.03 12.36
N ASP A 88 5.89 -6.10 13.17
CA ASP A 88 6.56 -4.90 12.71
C ASP A 88 7.49 -5.19 11.52
N LEU A 89 7.32 -4.41 10.44
CA LEU A 89 8.25 -4.38 9.32
C LEU A 89 9.62 -4.00 9.88
N SER A 90 10.41 -5.02 10.19
CA SER A 90 11.64 -4.88 10.93
C SER A 90 12.58 -3.94 10.16
N THR A 91 12.87 -2.79 10.75
CA THR A 91 13.77 -1.77 10.18
C THR A 91 15.10 -2.38 9.78
N VAL A 92 15.58 -3.42 10.47
CA VAL A 92 16.81 -4.13 10.09
C VAL A 92 16.68 -4.88 8.77
N LYS A 93 15.52 -5.47 8.43
CA LYS A 93 15.30 -6.10 7.13
C LYS A 93 15.34 -5.06 6.00
N CYS A 94 14.73 -3.89 6.22
CA CYS A 94 14.78 -2.78 5.26
C CYS A 94 16.22 -2.25 5.08
N LEU A 95 16.92 -1.99 6.18
CA LEU A 95 18.30 -1.50 6.15
C LEU A 95 19.25 -2.51 5.48
N CYS A 96 19.10 -3.80 5.75
CA CYS A 96 19.87 -4.85 5.10
C CYS A 96 19.65 -4.88 3.59
N VAL A 97 18.41 -4.71 3.11
CA VAL A 97 18.15 -4.65 1.66
C VAL A 97 18.87 -3.46 1.03
N VAL A 98 18.79 -2.28 1.63
CA VAL A 98 19.43 -1.05 1.14
C VAL A 98 20.96 -1.18 1.13
N ILE A 99 21.56 -1.63 2.24
CA ILE A 99 23.01 -1.79 2.38
C ILE A 99 23.54 -2.91 1.48
N CYS A 100 22.81 -4.00 1.29
CA CYS A 100 23.28 -5.11 0.46
C CYS A 100 23.13 -4.84 -1.05
N HIS A 101 22.15 -4.05 -1.51
CA HIS A 101 21.90 -3.86 -2.95
C HIS A 101 22.52 -2.59 -3.56
N LEU A 102 22.69 -1.50 -2.80
CA LEU A 102 23.24 -0.25 -3.34
C LEU A 102 24.74 -0.30 -3.69
N PRO A 103 25.64 -0.89 -2.87
CA PRO A 103 27.06 -0.93 -3.20
C PRO A 103 27.42 -1.84 -4.40
N PRO A 104 26.86 -3.06 -4.55
CA PRO A 104 27.17 -3.89 -5.71
C PRO A 104 26.76 -3.21 -7.01
N THR A 105 25.54 -2.65 -7.07
CA THR A 105 25.03 -2.00 -8.28
C THR A 105 25.87 -0.77 -8.66
N SER A 106 26.26 0.04 -7.68
CA SER A 106 27.17 1.17 -7.90
C SER A 106 28.55 0.75 -8.42
N MET A 107 29.15 -0.30 -7.83
CA MET A 107 30.44 -0.83 -8.29
C MET A 107 30.41 -1.39 -9.71
N PHE A 108 29.35 -2.11 -10.07
CA PHE A 108 29.17 -2.63 -11.42
C PHE A 108 29.10 -1.50 -12.45
N VAL A 109 28.33 -0.44 -12.17
CA VAL A 109 28.20 0.72 -13.06
C VAL A 109 29.54 1.44 -13.23
N LEU A 110 30.28 1.72 -12.16
CA LEU A 110 31.60 2.37 -12.25
C LEU A 110 32.58 1.54 -13.10
N SER A 111 32.59 0.22 -12.93
CA SER A 111 33.48 -0.66 -13.70
C SER A 111 33.17 -0.67 -15.21
N LEU A 112 31.88 -0.57 -15.57
CA LEU A 112 31.43 -0.45 -16.95
C LEU A 112 31.88 0.89 -17.54
N PHE A 113 31.67 1.99 -16.82
CA PHE A 113 32.14 3.31 -17.24
C PHE A 113 33.66 3.35 -17.45
N CYS A 114 34.45 2.82 -16.52
CA CYS A 114 35.91 2.75 -16.66
C CYS A 114 36.33 1.94 -17.89
N LYS A 115 35.71 0.77 -18.13
CA LYS A 115 36.00 -0.05 -19.32
C LYS A 115 35.65 0.65 -20.62
N VAL A 116 34.52 1.36 -20.68
CA VAL A 116 34.10 2.13 -21.86
C VAL A 116 35.05 3.30 -22.10
N ALA A 117 35.41 4.07 -21.08
CA ALA A 117 36.34 5.19 -21.19
C ALA A 117 37.74 4.73 -21.67
N GLN A 118 38.24 3.63 -21.12
CA GLN A 118 39.52 3.04 -21.56
C GLN A 118 39.47 2.49 -22.99
N ASN A 119 38.34 1.96 -23.43
CA ASN A 119 38.16 1.48 -24.80
C ASN A 119 38.11 2.63 -25.81
N ILE A 120 37.50 3.77 -25.43
CA ILE A 120 37.48 4.98 -26.27
C ILE A 120 38.90 5.56 -26.39
N HIS A 121 39.63 5.70 -25.27
CA HIS A 121 40.99 6.24 -25.29
C HIS A 121 42.00 5.34 -26.04
N ARG A 122 41.76 4.03 -26.17
CA ARG A 122 42.61 3.10 -26.94
C ARG A 122 42.30 3.11 -28.45
N ARG A 123 41.19 3.71 -28.86
CA ARG A 123 40.72 3.77 -30.27
C ARG A 123 41.14 5.06 -30.99
N GLU A 124 41.74 6.01 -30.27
CA GLU A 124 42.41 7.22 -30.79
C GLU A 124 43.91 6.98 -30.90
#